data_AF-A0A7S0P5I8-F1
#
_entry.id   AF-A0A7S0P5I8-F1
#
_cell.length_a   1.000
_cell.length_b   1.000
_cell.length_c   1.000
_cell.angle_alpha   90.00
_cell.angle_beta   90.00
_cell.angle_gamma   90.00
#
_symmetry.space_group_name_H-M   'P 1'
#
loop_
_entity.id
_entity.type
_entity.pdbx_description
1 polymer ?
#
loop_
_entity_poly.entity_id
_entity_poly.type
_entity_poly.pdbx_seq_one_letter_code
_entity_poly.pdbx_strand_id
1 'polypeptide(L)'
;AAAAACSSAIAAAFDASVVPQLQRGAVDAKDGALQTAQGWGASVNQGGLHWASYKATVRRGGAFRLNMNEALAEPIFKAVAIKWESAFISGLSSILDTLQRSMEGSLRSFHSELQSDLRQAGVPAGTAAQAEPTGALVAALRGAVDAVKVAAHREQRELSRSIEPTVKAHMDDGYTRGAAEAGTGSHRRRVALVESHVEAAAPKMFEASTGGVVAKLNALRASIGKQLEKEMLERCLAELRNQYGALWEDLSEAAIDARRALLPKVREALLEAANAVRRLDAVKEAEGEPAAAADGEEDAELVDTTDARLREKRARQSALTIDLEAENFSAQACPGVPHTSSGSGSSLVKSEQ
;
A
#
# COMPACT_ATOMS: atom_id res chain seq x y z
N ALA A 1 -6.63 4.60 13.20
CA ALA A 1 -6.89 3.32 13.92
C ALA A 1 -7.58 2.28 13.03
N ALA A 2 -8.81 2.51 12.53
CA ALA A 2 -9.56 1.52 11.73
C ALA A 2 -8.85 1.07 10.44
N ALA A 3 -8.25 1.99 9.68
CA ALA A 3 -7.47 1.66 8.48
C ALA A 3 -6.23 0.79 8.79
N ALA A 4 -5.52 1.09 9.88
CA ALA A 4 -4.37 0.30 10.33
C ALA A 4 -4.79 -1.10 10.80
N ALA A 5 -5.89 -1.21 11.53
CA ALA A 5 -6.46 -2.49 11.94
C ALA A 5 -6.90 -3.34 10.73
N CYS A 6 -7.52 -2.71 9.72
CA CYS A 6 -7.89 -3.35 8.45
C CYS A 6 -6.65 -3.88 7.72
N SER A 7 -5.61 -3.04 7.58
CA SER A 7 -4.35 -3.45 6.95
C SER A 7 -3.68 -4.62 7.68
N SER A 8 -3.71 -4.63 9.02
CA SER A 8 -3.18 -5.72 9.83
C SER A 8 -4.00 -7.01 9.67
N ALA A 9 -5.33 -6.91 9.66
CA ALA A 9 -6.22 -8.05 9.42
C ALA A 9 -6.01 -8.68 8.04
N ILE A 10 -5.82 -7.87 7.00
CA ILE A 10 -5.50 -8.33 5.65
C ILE A 10 -4.15 -9.07 5.63
N ALA A 11 -3.13 -8.52 6.31
CA ALA A 11 -1.82 -9.17 6.41
C ALA A 11 -1.91 -10.53 7.11
N ALA A 12 -2.55 -10.58 8.27
CA ALA A 12 -2.75 -11.81 9.04
C ALA A 12 -3.53 -12.87 8.24
N ALA A 13 -4.57 -12.46 7.52
CA ALA A 13 -5.35 -13.36 6.68
C ALA A 13 -4.49 -13.99 5.57
N PHE A 14 -3.64 -13.21 4.89
CA PHE A 14 -2.75 -13.74 3.86
C PHE A 14 -1.63 -14.61 4.44
N ASP A 15 -1.05 -14.26 5.58
CA ASP A 15 0.01 -15.06 6.22
C ASP A 15 -0.51 -16.41 6.72
N ALA A 16 -1.72 -16.44 7.27
CA ALA A 16 -2.30 -17.68 7.78
C ALA A 16 -2.80 -18.62 6.67
N SER A 17 -3.23 -18.07 5.52
CA SER A 17 -3.92 -18.86 4.50
C SER A 17 -3.11 -19.11 3.22
N VAL A 18 -2.41 -18.10 2.71
CA VAL A 18 -1.81 -18.15 1.37
C VAL A 18 -0.34 -18.56 1.42
N VAL A 19 0.45 -17.95 2.30
CA VAL A 19 1.90 -18.21 2.41
C VAL A 19 2.22 -19.69 2.66
N PRO A 20 1.53 -20.40 3.59
CA PRO A 20 1.81 -21.81 3.84
C PRO A 20 1.48 -22.71 2.64
N GLN A 21 0.45 -22.35 1.86
CA GLN A 21 0.10 -23.12 0.67
C GLN A 21 1.08 -22.90 -0.48
N LEU A 22 1.64 -21.70 -0.62
CA LEU A 22 2.74 -21.47 -1.56
C LEU A 22 3.96 -22.31 -1.20
N GLN A 23 4.35 -22.32 0.09
CA GLN A 23 5.48 -23.12 0.56
C GLN A 23 5.23 -24.62 0.36
N ARG A 24 4.05 -25.11 0.71
CA ARG A 24 3.64 -26.50 0.45
C ARG A 24 3.69 -26.83 -1.04
N GLY A 25 3.13 -25.95 -1.87
CA GLY A 25 3.15 -26.11 -3.33
C GLY A 25 4.57 -26.14 -3.91
N ALA A 26 5.51 -25.39 -3.34
CA ALA A 26 6.92 -25.46 -3.73
C ALA A 26 7.57 -26.80 -3.36
N VAL A 27 7.24 -27.35 -2.19
CA VAL A 27 7.70 -28.69 -1.78
C VAL A 27 7.12 -29.75 -2.69
N ASP A 28 5.80 -29.72 -2.93
CA ASP A 28 5.12 -30.67 -3.83
C ASP A 28 5.67 -30.57 -5.26
N ALA A 29 5.96 -29.35 -5.75
CA ALA A 29 6.57 -29.12 -7.06
C ALA A 29 7.99 -29.67 -7.12
N LYS A 30 8.81 -29.44 -6.08
CA LYS A 30 10.17 -29.96 -5.98
C LYS A 30 10.17 -31.49 -6.02
N ASP A 31 9.36 -32.13 -5.19
CA ASP A 31 9.34 -33.58 -5.04
C ASP A 31 8.79 -34.27 -6.31
N GLY A 32 7.85 -33.63 -7.02
CA GLY A 32 7.30 -34.12 -8.29
C GLY A 32 8.07 -33.70 -9.55
N ALA A 33 9.03 -32.78 -9.47
CA ALA A 33 9.66 -32.15 -10.64
C ALA A 33 10.30 -33.15 -11.60
N LEU A 34 11.08 -34.09 -11.05
CA LEU A 34 11.77 -35.09 -11.82
C LEU A 34 10.79 -36.05 -12.51
N GLN A 35 9.74 -36.49 -11.80
CA GLN A 35 8.71 -37.34 -12.37
C GLN A 35 7.98 -36.64 -13.53
N THR A 36 7.66 -35.36 -13.38
CA THR A 36 7.07 -34.54 -14.44
C THR A 36 7.98 -34.45 -15.66
N ALA A 37 9.29 -34.23 -15.45
CA ALA A 37 10.27 -34.15 -16.53
C ALA A 37 10.44 -35.48 -17.28
N GLN A 38 10.49 -36.59 -16.55
CA GLN A 38 10.53 -37.95 -17.10
C GLN A 38 9.30 -38.27 -17.95
N GLY A 39 8.13 -37.77 -17.54
CA GLY A 39 6.88 -37.91 -18.30
C GLY A 39 6.97 -37.32 -19.72
N TRP A 40 7.71 -36.23 -19.92
CA TRP A 40 7.88 -35.62 -21.24
C TRP A 40 8.76 -36.46 -22.18
N GLY A 41 9.74 -37.17 -21.63
CA GLY A 41 10.68 -38.04 -22.35
C GLY A 41 10.17 -39.46 -22.57
N ALA A 42 9.03 -39.82 -21.97
CA ALA A 42 8.39 -41.12 -22.15
C ALA A 42 7.94 -41.38 -23.59
N SER A 43 7.53 -42.61 -23.89
CA SER A 43 6.99 -42.93 -25.22
C SER A 43 5.69 -42.16 -25.48
N VAL A 44 5.38 -41.89 -26.76
CA VAL A 44 4.13 -41.20 -27.16
C VAL A 44 2.89 -41.94 -26.66
N ASN A 45 2.94 -43.28 -26.59
CA ASN A 45 1.86 -44.12 -26.08
C ASN A 45 1.64 -43.96 -24.57
N GLN A 46 2.61 -43.40 -23.84
CA GLN A 46 2.55 -43.11 -22.41
C GLN A 46 2.33 -41.62 -22.13
N GLY A 47 1.99 -40.83 -23.15
CA GLY A 47 1.76 -39.38 -23.03
C GLY A 47 3.01 -38.50 -23.21
N GLY A 48 4.15 -39.09 -23.55
CA GLY A 48 5.39 -38.34 -23.82
C GLY A 48 5.42 -37.65 -25.18
N LEU A 49 6.41 -36.76 -25.38
CA LEU A 49 6.55 -36.01 -26.61
C LEU A 49 7.33 -36.81 -27.67
N HIS A 50 6.82 -36.83 -28.90
CA HIS A 50 7.60 -37.32 -30.05
C HIS A 50 8.95 -36.59 -30.14
N TRP A 51 10.04 -37.30 -30.47
CA TRP A 51 11.41 -36.79 -30.39
C TRP A 51 11.63 -35.42 -31.09
N ALA A 52 10.96 -35.20 -32.23
CA ALA A 52 11.05 -33.95 -32.98
C ALA A 52 10.30 -32.81 -32.27
N SER A 53 9.16 -33.11 -31.64
CA SER A 53 8.41 -32.17 -30.81
C SER A 53 9.20 -31.82 -29.56
N TYR A 54 9.73 -32.82 -28.85
CA TYR A 54 10.59 -32.61 -27.67
C TYR A 54 11.77 -31.70 -28.01
N LYS A 55 12.48 -31.97 -29.12
CA LYS A 55 13.56 -31.10 -29.62
C LYS A 55 13.09 -29.66 -29.84
N ALA A 56 11.93 -29.49 -30.48
CA ALA A 56 11.39 -28.17 -30.77
C ALA A 56 10.97 -27.43 -29.49
N THR A 57 10.40 -28.13 -28.50
CA THR A 57 10.02 -27.58 -27.18
C THR A 57 11.24 -27.10 -26.41
N VAL A 58 12.27 -27.92 -26.31
CA VAL A 58 13.54 -27.55 -25.67
C VAL A 58 14.18 -26.34 -26.37
N ARG A 59 14.24 -26.33 -27.71
CA ARG A 59 14.79 -25.19 -28.47
C ARG A 59 13.99 -23.89 -28.29
N ARG A 60 12.72 -23.98 -27.90
CA ARG A 60 11.81 -22.83 -27.70
C ARG A 60 11.64 -22.49 -26.22
N GLY A 61 12.62 -22.83 -25.38
CA GLY A 61 12.60 -22.50 -23.96
C GLY A 61 11.46 -23.16 -23.19
N GLY A 62 11.14 -24.41 -23.55
CA GLY A 62 10.13 -25.21 -22.86
C GLY A 62 8.68 -24.98 -23.32
N ALA A 63 8.42 -24.07 -24.26
CA ALA A 63 7.06 -23.68 -24.67
C ALA A 63 6.77 -24.03 -26.14
N PHE A 64 6.34 -25.26 -26.42
CA PHE A 64 5.87 -25.67 -27.75
C PHE A 64 5.03 -26.94 -27.68
N ARG A 65 3.74 -26.83 -28.06
CA ARG A 65 2.68 -27.87 -27.93
C ARG A 65 2.36 -28.27 -26.49
N LEU A 66 3.38 -28.40 -25.65
CA LEU A 66 3.34 -28.49 -24.21
C LEU A 66 4.17 -27.34 -23.64
N ASN A 67 3.70 -26.74 -22.54
CA ASN A 67 4.46 -25.79 -21.76
C ASN A 67 5.08 -26.50 -20.56
N MET A 68 6.37 -26.84 -20.68
CA MET A 68 7.13 -27.52 -19.62
C MET A 68 7.28 -26.66 -18.37
N ASN A 69 7.37 -25.33 -18.53
CA ASN A 69 7.49 -24.39 -17.40
C ASN A 69 6.19 -24.35 -16.58
N GLU A 70 5.05 -24.31 -17.26
CA GLU A 70 3.72 -24.37 -16.63
C GLU A 70 3.49 -25.72 -15.95
N ALA A 71 3.87 -26.83 -16.59
CA ALA A 71 3.76 -28.17 -16.01
C ALA A 71 4.61 -28.32 -14.73
N LEU A 72 5.79 -27.70 -14.67
CA LEU A 72 6.61 -27.67 -13.45
C LEU A 72 6.00 -26.78 -12.36
N ALA A 73 5.34 -25.68 -12.73
CA ALA A 73 4.67 -24.77 -11.80
C ALA A 73 3.29 -25.25 -11.33
N GLU A 74 2.68 -26.22 -12.03
CA GLU A 74 1.33 -26.71 -11.79
C GLU A 74 1.05 -27.12 -10.32
N PRO A 75 1.97 -27.81 -9.62
CA PRO A 75 1.73 -28.17 -8.21
C PRO A 75 1.58 -26.93 -7.30
N ILE A 76 2.32 -25.85 -7.59
CA ILE A 76 2.18 -24.58 -6.85
C ILE A 76 0.79 -23.98 -7.09
N PHE A 77 0.34 -23.94 -8.36
CA PHE A 77 -0.98 -23.41 -8.70
C PHE A 77 -2.11 -24.23 -8.05
N LYS A 78 -2.02 -25.56 -8.07
CA LYS A 78 -3.01 -26.44 -7.44
C LYS A 78 -3.07 -26.27 -5.94
N ALA A 79 -1.93 -26.22 -5.26
CA ALA A 79 -1.88 -26.05 -3.81
C ALA A 79 -2.52 -24.73 -3.38
N VAL A 80 -2.33 -23.68 -4.17
CA VAL A 80 -2.74 -22.33 -3.76
C VAL A 80 -4.15 -21.96 -4.20
N ALA A 81 -4.65 -22.48 -5.34
CA ALA A 81 -5.89 -22.02 -6.00
C ALA A 81 -7.06 -21.73 -5.05
N ILE A 82 -7.43 -22.69 -4.20
CA ILE A 82 -8.59 -22.58 -3.30
C ILE A 82 -8.37 -21.50 -2.23
N LYS A 83 -7.20 -21.52 -1.56
CA LYS A 83 -6.91 -20.54 -0.49
C LYS A 83 -6.66 -19.15 -1.05
N TRP A 84 -6.12 -19.08 -2.25
CA TRP A 84 -5.91 -17.85 -3.00
C TRP A 84 -7.24 -17.17 -3.33
N GLU A 85 -8.19 -17.93 -3.89
CA GLU A 85 -9.53 -17.42 -4.18
C GLU A 85 -10.23 -16.97 -2.90
N SER A 86 -10.18 -17.78 -1.84
CA SER A 86 -10.77 -17.43 -0.55
C SER A 86 -10.14 -16.19 0.09
N ALA A 87 -8.83 -15.96 -0.06
CA ALA A 87 -8.18 -14.82 0.56
C ALA A 87 -8.44 -13.52 -0.20
N PHE A 88 -8.37 -13.55 -1.53
CA PHE A 88 -8.52 -12.37 -2.38
C PHE A 88 -9.98 -12.01 -2.70
N ILE A 89 -10.85 -13.00 -2.91
CA ILE A 89 -12.24 -12.74 -3.30
C ILE A 89 -13.11 -12.54 -2.06
N SER A 90 -13.21 -13.54 -1.18
CA SER A 90 -14.12 -13.47 -0.03
C SER A 90 -13.49 -12.80 1.18
N GLY A 91 -12.26 -13.15 1.55
CA GLY A 91 -11.58 -12.64 2.73
C GLY A 91 -11.33 -11.14 2.68
N LEU A 92 -10.61 -10.68 1.65
CA LEU A 92 -10.32 -9.26 1.45
C LEU A 92 -11.60 -8.42 1.33
N SER A 93 -12.57 -8.87 0.52
CA SER A 93 -13.84 -8.16 0.38
C SER A 93 -14.58 -8.05 1.70
N SER A 94 -14.66 -9.13 2.47
CA SER A 94 -15.34 -9.12 3.78
C SER A 94 -14.69 -8.16 4.78
N ILE A 95 -13.35 -8.12 4.83
CA ILE A 95 -12.62 -7.20 5.71
C ILE A 95 -12.89 -5.75 5.29
N LEU A 96 -12.79 -5.45 3.98
CA LEU A 96 -13.03 -4.12 3.45
C LEU A 96 -14.48 -3.67 3.61
N ASP A 97 -15.46 -4.56 3.41
CA ASP A 97 -16.88 -4.28 3.63
C ASP A 97 -17.19 -4.02 5.11
N THR A 98 -16.45 -4.67 6.02
CA THR A 98 -16.57 -4.41 7.46
C THR A 98 -15.98 -3.06 7.84
N LEU A 99 -14.82 -2.70 7.29
CA LEU A 99 -14.25 -1.36 7.44
C LEU A 99 -15.21 -0.30 6.91
N GLN A 100 -15.75 -0.50 5.71
CA GLN A 100 -16.70 0.40 5.09
C GLN A 100 -17.92 0.61 5.97
N ARG A 101 -18.60 -0.47 6.41
CA ARG A 101 -19.77 -0.39 7.29
C ARG A 101 -19.46 0.31 8.61
N SER A 102 -18.30 0.04 9.21
CA SER A 102 -17.87 0.70 10.43
C SER A 102 -17.70 2.20 10.23
N MET A 103 -17.05 2.62 9.14
CA MET A 103 -16.84 4.03 8.84
C MET A 103 -18.15 4.74 8.47
N GLU A 104 -19.02 4.12 7.67
CA GLU A 104 -20.36 4.64 7.38
C GLU A 104 -21.16 4.83 8.67
N GLY A 105 -21.10 3.88 9.61
CA GLY A 105 -21.74 3.97 10.92
C GLY A 105 -21.19 5.14 11.75
N SER A 106 -19.87 5.25 11.89
CA SER A 106 -19.24 6.34 12.62
C SER A 106 -19.57 7.72 12.04
N LEU A 107 -19.60 7.85 10.71
CA LEU A 107 -19.94 9.11 10.05
C LEU A 107 -21.42 9.50 10.26
N ARG A 108 -22.34 8.53 10.21
CA ARG A 108 -23.76 8.75 10.50
C ARG A 108 -23.98 9.15 11.96
N SER A 109 -23.33 8.47 12.90
CA SER A 109 -23.39 8.80 14.33
C SER A 109 -22.87 10.22 14.59
N PHE A 110 -21.66 10.53 14.08
CA PHE A 110 -21.08 11.86 14.17
C PHE A 110 -22.02 12.94 13.61
N HIS A 111 -22.58 12.72 12.42
CA HIS A 111 -23.50 13.67 11.83
C HIS A 111 -24.75 13.88 12.70
N SER A 112 -25.36 12.79 13.20
CA SER A 112 -26.54 12.86 14.08
C SER A 112 -26.26 13.61 15.39
N GLU A 113 -25.11 13.35 16.01
CA GLU A 113 -24.68 14.03 17.24
C GLU A 113 -24.47 15.53 16.97
N LEU A 114 -23.73 15.87 15.91
CA LEU A 114 -23.52 17.27 15.50
C LEU A 114 -24.84 17.99 15.21
N GLN A 115 -25.80 17.34 14.55
CA GLN A 115 -27.13 17.91 14.34
C GLN A 115 -27.86 18.20 15.65
N SER A 116 -27.79 17.29 16.62
CA SER A 116 -28.39 17.49 17.94
C SER A 116 -27.78 18.70 18.63
N ASP A 117 -26.45 18.81 18.63
CA ASP A 117 -25.72 19.90 19.30
C ASP A 117 -26.00 21.26 18.65
N LEU A 118 -26.03 21.33 17.31
CA LEU A 118 -26.37 22.54 16.58
C LEU A 118 -27.81 23.03 16.88
N ARG A 119 -28.76 22.11 17.00
CA ARG A 119 -30.16 22.45 17.40
C ARG A 119 -30.21 22.97 18.83
N GLN A 120 -29.49 22.34 19.76
CA GLN A 120 -29.44 22.79 21.16
C GLN A 120 -28.78 24.18 21.28
N ALA A 121 -27.80 24.48 20.44
CA ALA A 121 -27.15 25.79 20.35
C ALA A 121 -28.00 26.88 19.64
N GLY A 122 -29.21 26.55 19.18
CA GLY A 122 -30.10 27.50 18.52
C GLY A 122 -29.69 27.90 17.10
N VAL A 123 -28.85 27.10 16.44
CA VAL A 123 -28.44 27.35 15.05
C VAL A 123 -29.66 27.20 14.13
N PRO A 124 -29.98 28.19 13.27
CA PRO A 124 -31.17 28.18 12.42
C PRO A 124 -31.27 26.92 11.55
N ALA A 125 -32.50 26.40 11.43
CA ALA A 125 -32.76 25.27 10.56
C ALA A 125 -32.51 25.63 9.09
N GLY A 126 -31.71 24.82 8.37
CA GLY A 126 -31.41 25.02 6.94
C GLY A 126 -30.02 25.55 6.58
N THR A 127 -29.09 25.64 7.53
CA THR A 127 -27.66 25.82 7.17
C THR A 127 -27.15 24.61 6.38
N ALA A 128 -26.17 24.80 5.49
CA ALA A 128 -25.60 23.72 4.66
C ALA A 128 -25.11 22.52 5.49
N ALA A 129 -24.75 22.76 6.75
CA ALA A 129 -24.36 21.72 7.70
C ALA A 129 -25.52 20.88 8.25
N GLN A 130 -26.77 21.32 8.11
CA GLN A 130 -27.99 20.55 8.42
C GLN A 130 -28.56 19.77 7.23
N ALA A 131 -28.08 20.03 6.00
CA ALA A 131 -28.40 19.18 4.85
C ALA A 131 -27.72 17.82 5.04
N GLU A 132 -28.41 16.70 4.80
CA GLU A 132 -27.93 15.31 4.97
C GLU A 132 -26.60 15.08 4.21
N PRO A 133 -25.43 15.26 4.84
CA PRO A 133 -24.16 15.35 4.16
C PRO A 133 -23.50 13.98 3.98
N THR A 134 -24.20 12.91 4.37
CA THR A 134 -23.63 11.57 4.36
C THR A 134 -23.50 10.99 2.95
N GLY A 135 -24.28 11.45 1.97
CA GLY A 135 -24.29 10.87 0.62
C GLY A 135 -22.94 10.92 -0.10
N ALA A 136 -22.36 12.11 -0.26
CA ALA A 136 -21.10 12.30 -1.00
C ALA A 136 -19.91 11.65 -0.29
N LEU A 137 -19.85 11.79 1.03
CA LEU A 137 -18.80 11.20 1.87
C LEU A 137 -18.85 9.66 1.86
N VAL A 138 -20.05 9.09 1.98
CA VAL A 138 -20.25 7.63 1.87
C VAL A 138 -19.97 7.13 0.46
N ALA A 139 -20.30 7.91 -0.58
CA ALA A 139 -19.96 7.56 -1.96
C ALA A 139 -18.45 7.58 -2.20
N ALA A 140 -17.72 8.57 -1.66
CA ALA A 140 -16.27 8.63 -1.72
C ALA A 140 -15.62 7.45 -0.99
N LEU A 141 -16.14 7.11 0.20
CA LEU A 141 -15.72 5.95 0.99
C LEU A 141 -15.87 4.64 0.19
N ARG A 142 -17.03 4.43 -0.42
CA ARG A 142 -17.31 3.27 -1.27
C ARG A 142 -16.38 3.19 -2.47
N GLY A 143 -16.21 4.31 -3.17
CA GLY A 143 -15.31 4.39 -4.32
C GLY A 143 -13.86 4.04 -3.96
N ALA A 144 -13.38 4.49 -2.80
CA ALA A 144 -12.04 4.15 -2.32
C ALA A 144 -11.91 2.64 -2.01
N VAL A 145 -12.90 2.03 -1.34
CA VAL A 145 -12.91 0.59 -1.07
C VAL A 145 -12.93 -0.23 -2.37
N ASP A 146 -13.77 0.15 -3.33
CA ASP A 146 -13.86 -0.53 -4.62
C ASP A 146 -12.57 -0.40 -5.42
N ALA A 147 -11.91 0.76 -5.39
CA ALA A 147 -10.60 0.95 -6.01
C ALA A 147 -9.54 0.00 -5.42
N VAL A 148 -9.52 -0.15 -4.09
CA VAL A 148 -8.63 -1.10 -3.40
C VAL A 148 -8.92 -2.55 -3.80
N LYS A 149 -10.20 -2.95 -3.88
CA LYS A 149 -10.60 -4.29 -4.35
C LYS A 149 -10.12 -4.56 -5.78
N VAL A 150 -10.34 -3.61 -6.69
CA VAL A 150 -9.90 -3.72 -8.09
C VAL A 150 -8.38 -3.84 -8.19
N ALA A 151 -7.64 -3.01 -7.44
CA ALA A 151 -6.18 -3.06 -7.41
C ALA A 151 -5.68 -4.42 -6.90
N ALA A 152 -6.28 -4.94 -5.82
CA ALA A 152 -5.91 -6.24 -5.26
C ALA A 152 -6.18 -7.40 -6.24
N HIS A 153 -7.31 -7.39 -6.95
CA HIS A 153 -7.61 -8.40 -7.98
C HIS A 153 -6.67 -8.34 -9.18
N ARG A 154 -6.21 -7.15 -9.55
CA ARG A 154 -5.19 -7.00 -10.61
C ARG A 154 -3.88 -7.63 -10.16
N GLU A 155 -3.41 -7.28 -8.97
CA GLU A 155 -2.16 -7.80 -8.41
C GLU A 155 -2.21 -9.31 -8.19
N GLN A 156 -3.36 -9.85 -7.77
CA GLN A 156 -3.61 -11.29 -7.71
C GLN A 156 -3.24 -12.01 -9.02
N ARG A 157 -3.65 -11.46 -10.18
CA ARG A 157 -3.38 -12.06 -11.49
C ARG A 157 -1.90 -11.95 -11.87
N GLU A 158 -1.28 -10.82 -11.58
CA GLU A 158 0.15 -10.59 -11.85
C GLU A 158 1.05 -11.50 -10.99
N LEU A 159 0.65 -11.75 -9.74
CA LEU A 159 1.31 -12.73 -8.87
C LEU A 159 1.27 -14.13 -9.51
N SER A 160 0.09 -14.62 -9.91
CA SER A 160 -0.06 -15.94 -10.55
C SER A 160 0.76 -16.04 -11.84
N ARG A 161 0.77 -14.98 -12.66
CA ARG A 161 1.54 -14.92 -13.91
C ARG A 161 3.05 -14.88 -13.70
N SER A 162 3.53 -14.54 -12.50
CA SER A 162 4.96 -14.37 -12.26
C SER A 162 5.73 -15.66 -11.89
N ILE A 163 5.01 -16.75 -11.60
CA ILE A 163 5.62 -18.04 -11.26
C ILE A 163 6.28 -18.66 -12.49
N GLU A 164 5.54 -18.77 -13.61
CA GLU A 164 6.04 -19.42 -14.84
C GLU A 164 7.30 -18.75 -15.41
N PRO A 165 7.40 -17.40 -15.55
CA PRO A 165 8.63 -16.75 -16.00
C PRO A 165 9.84 -17.03 -15.10
N THR A 166 9.62 -17.16 -13.78
CA THR A 166 10.70 -17.48 -12.84
C THR A 166 11.19 -18.91 -13.03
N VAL A 167 10.27 -19.87 -13.16
CA VAL A 167 10.59 -21.26 -13.50
C VAL A 167 11.35 -21.34 -14.82
N LYS A 168 10.87 -20.64 -15.86
CA LYS A 168 11.54 -20.60 -17.17
C LYS A 168 12.97 -20.06 -17.06
N ALA A 169 13.19 -18.99 -16.30
CA ALA A 169 14.52 -18.42 -16.12
C ALA A 169 15.50 -19.42 -15.49
N HIS A 170 15.05 -20.22 -14.53
CA HIS A 170 15.86 -21.29 -13.94
C HIS A 170 16.07 -22.49 -14.86
N MET A 171 15.16 -22.73 -15.80
CA MET A 171 15.23 -23.82 -16.78
C MET A 171 16.07 -23.50 -18.02
N ASP A 172 16.43 -22.24 -18.24
CA ASP A 172 17.03 -21.76 -19.49
C ASP A 172 18.37 -22.45 -19.82
N ASP A 173 19.22 -22.70 -18.82
CA ASP A 173 20.47 -23.46 -19.01
C ASP A 173 20.21 -24.91 -19.44
N GLY A 174 19.28 -25.60 -18.77
CA GLY A 174 18.89 -26.96 -19.14
C GLY A 174 18.33 -27.05 -20.56
N TYR A 175 17.53 -26.05 -20.96
CA TYR A 175 17.03 -25.97 -22.32
C TYR A 175 18.13 -25.67 -23.34
N THR A 176 19.05 -24.76 -23.03
CA THR A 176 20.16 -24.40 -23.91
C THR A 176 21.08 -25.60 -24.15
N ARG A 177 21.47 -26.31 -23.09
CA ARG A 177 22.29 -27.53 -23.17
C ARG A 177 21.58 -28.62 -23.95
N GLY A 178 20.30 -28.86 -23.68
CA GLY A 178 19.50 -29.82 -24.43
C GLY A 178 19.32 -29.45 -25.91
N ALA A 179 19.21 -28.16 -26.23
CA ALA A 179 19.07 -27.68 -27.60
C ALA A 179 20.35 -27.88 -28.43
N ALA A 180 21.53 -27.78 -27.79
CA ALA A 180 22.83 -28.01 -28.41
C ALA A 180 23.10 -29.48 -28.76
N GLU A 181 22.41 -30.43 -28.12
CA GLU A 181 22.60 -31.87 -28.39
C GLU A 181 22.27 -32.27 -29.83
N ALA A 182 23.24 -32.91 -30.48
CA ALA A 182 23.18 -33.36 -31.86
C ALA A 182 23.79 -34.76 -32.06
N GLY A 183 23.57 -35.35 -33.24
CA GLY A 183 24.09 -36.66 -33.62
C GLY A 183 23.28 -37.87 -33.16
N THR A 184 23.85 -39.05 -33.39
CA THR A 184 23.23 -40.34 -33.04
C THR A 184 22.97 -40.44 -31.54
N GLY A 185 21.77 -40.87 -31.16
CA GLY A 185 21.34 -40.97 -29.75
C GLY A 185 21.06 -39.63 -29.06
N SER A 186 21.12 -38.49 -29.79
CA SER A 186 20.91 -37.15 -29.21
C SER A 186 19.57 -36.95 -28.52
N HIS A 187 18.51 -37.67 -28.92
CA HIS A 187 17.22 -37.54 -28.24
C HIS A 187 17.31 -38.00 -26.78
N ARG A 188 17.88 -39.17 -26.51
CA ARG A 188 18.01 -39.70 -25.15
C ARG A 188 18.99 -38.87 -24.31
N ARG A 189 20.09 -38.41 -24.90
CA ARG A 189 21.01 -37.46 -24.22
C ARG A 189 20.34 -36.14 -23.87
N ARG A 190 19.56 -35.57 -24.79
CA ARG A 190 18.79 -34.34 -24.55
C ARG A 190 17.81 -34.50 -23.39
N VAL A 191 17.06 -35.60 -23.39
CA VAL A 191 16.11 -35.91 -22.31
C VAL A 191 16.86 -36.00 -20.96
N ALA A 192 17.94 -36.76 -20.90
CA ALA A 192 18.74 -36.91 -19.69
C ALA A 192 19.34 -35.59 -19.19
N LEU A 193 19.77 -34.70 -20.09
CA LEU A 193 20.27 -33.36 -19.71
C LEU A 193 19.17 -32.50 -19.08
N VAL A 194 17.96 -32.50 -19.65
CA VAL A 194 16.84 -31.73 -19.10
C VAL A 194 16.40 -32.33 -17.76
N GLU A 195 16.27 -33.65 -17.64
CA GLU A 195 15.93 -34.33 -16.38
C GLU A 195 16.94 -34.03 -15.27
N SER A 196 18.24 -34.18 -15.57
CA SER A 196 19.33 -33.87 -14.62
C SER A 196 19.32 -32.40 -14.21
N HIS A 197 19.04 -31.48 -15.14
CA HIS A 197 18.92 -30.06 -14.82
C HIS A 197 17.73 -29.78 -13.92
N VAL A 198 16.56 -30.35 -14.21
CA VAL A 198 15.35 -30.20 -13.38
C VAL A 198 15.63 -30.68 -11.96
N GLU A 199 16.23 -31.86 -11.79
CA GLU A 199 16.55 -32.43 -10.47
C GLU A 199 17.48 -31.51 -9.67
N ALA A 200 18.52 -30.98 -10.31
CA ALA A 200 19.48 -30.08 -9.65
C ALA A 200 18.90 -28.69 -9.36
N ALA A 201 18.07 -28.15 -10.26
CA ALA A 201 17.56 -26.78 -10.18
C ALA A 201 16.26 -26.68 -9.34
N ALA A 202 15.49 -27.76 -9.21
CA ALA A 202 14.17 -27.77 -8.57
C ALA A 202 14.11 -27.07 -7.20
N PRO A 203 15.02 -27.34 -6.23
CA PRO A 203 14.94 -26.71 -4.92
C PRO A 203 15.00 -25.18 -5.01
N LYS A 204 16.02 -24.64 -5.70
CA LYS A 204 16.21 -23.19 -5.84
C LYS A 204 15.14 -22.55 -6.73
N MET A 205 14.72 -23.25 -7.78
CA MET A 205 13.75 -22.75 -8.74
C MET A 205 12.38 -22.48 -8.10
N PHE A 206 11.87 -23.42 -7.31
CA PHE A 206 10.56 -23.27 -6.66
C PHE A 206 10.60 -22.39 -5.42
N GLU A 207 11.71 -22.40 -4.68
CA GLU A 207 11.95 -21.44 -3.58
C GLU A 207 11.99 -19.99 -4.11
N ALA A 208 12.74 -19.72 -5.18
CA ALA A 208 12.79 -18.39 -5.80
C ALA A 208 11.43 -17.96 -6.35
N SER A 209 10.71 -18.89 -7.01
CA SER A 209 9.38 -18.61 -7.57
C SER A 209 8.37 -18.23 -6.50
N THR A 210 8.31 -19.00 -5.40
CA THR A 210 7.36 -18.72 -4.30
C THR A 210 7.82 -17.55 -3.44
N GLY A 211 9.12 -17.39 -3.19
CA GLY A 211 9.69 -16.24 -2.50
C GLY A 211 9.37 -14.92 -3.21
N GLY A 212 9.47 -14.89 -4.54
CA GLY A 212 9.09 -13.72 -5.35
C GLY A 212 7.60 -13.37 -5.21
N VAL A 213 6.72 -14.37 -5.16
CA VAL A 213 5.28 -14.17 -4.92
C VAL A 213 5.02 -13.65 -3.50
N VAL A 214 5.68 -14.19 -2.48
CA VAL A 214 5.56 -13.72 -1.09
C VAL A 214 6.02 -12.27 -0.95
N ALA A 215 7.16 -11.90 -1.56
CA ALA A 215 7.66 -10.53 -1.55
C ALA A 215 6.67 -9.55 -2.18
N LYS A 216 6.07 -9.93 -3.32
CA LYS A 216 5.03 -9.11 -3.98
C LYS A 216 3.73 -9.05 -3.17
N LEU A 217 3.34 -10.12 -2.48
CA LEU A 217 2.21 -10.11 -1.55
C LEU A 217 2.45 -9.11 -0.41
N ASN A 218 3.66 -9.07 0.14
CA ASN A 218 4.03 -8.09 1.17
C ASN A 218 3.98 -6.66 0.64
N ALA A 219 4.47 -6.44 -0.59
CA ALA A 219 4.35 -5.14 -1.25
C ALA A 219 2.89 -4.73 -1.49
N LEU A 220 2.03 -5.67 -1.89
CA LEU A 220 0.60 -5.44 -2.05
C LEU A 220 -0.04 -5.02 -0.73
N ARG A 221 0.25 -5.71 0.38
CA ARG A 221 -0.28 -5.34 1.71
C ARG A 221 0.09 -3.91 2.09
N ALA A 222 1.36 -3.54 1.91
CA ALA A 222 1.83 -2.19 2.18
C ALA A 222 1.15 -1.15 1.26
N SER A 223 0.94 -1.50 -0.01
CA SER A 223 0.23 -0.67 -0.98
C SER A 223 -1.24 -0.46 -0.59
N ILE A 224 -1.95 -1.52 -0.18
CA ILE A 224 -3.33 -1.43 0.32
C ILE A 224 -3.40 -0.52 1.54
N GLY A 225 -2.50 -0.67 2.51
CA GLY A 225 -2.45 0.21 3.68
C GLY A 225 -2.31 1.68 3.30
N LYS A 226 -1.37 2.00 2.40
CA LYS A 226 -1.16 3.36 1.88
C LYS A 226 -2.36 3.89 1.09
N GLN A 227 -3.00 3.04 0.28
CA GLN A 227 -4.21 3.41 -0.46
C GLN A 227 -5.37 3.69 0.50
N LEU A 228 -5.56 2.87 1.53
CA LEU A 228 -6.59 3.11 2.53
C LEU A 228 -6.32 4.41 3.30
N GLU A 229 -5.08 4.68 3.68
CA GLU A 229 -4.72 5.93 4.34
C GLU A 229 -4.97 7.14 3.43
N LYS A 230 -4.42 7.13 2.21
CA LYS A 230 -4.56 8.24 1.27
C LYS A 230 -6.01 8.43 0.78
N GLU A 231 -6.60 7.40 0.19
CA GLU A 231 -7.92 7.50 -0.45
C GLU A 231 -9.07 7.56 0.55
N MET A 232 -8.93 6.93 1.73
CA MET A 232 -10.01 6.98 2.73
C MET A 232 -9.80 8.07 3.76
N LEU A 233 -8.62 8.22 4.36
CA LEU A 233 -8.45 9.18 5.45
C LEU A 233 -8.38 10.60 4.91
N GLU A 234 -7.45 10.89 4.01
CA GLU A 234 -7.24 12.26 3.52
C GLU A 234 -8.46 12.77 2.75
N ARG A 235 -9.05 11.91 1.90
CA ARG A 235 -10.22 12.27 1.10
C ARG A 235 -11.47 12.47 1.93
N CYS A 236 -11.74 11.58 2.89
CA CYS A 236 -12.86 11.79 3.81
C CYS A 236 -12.67 13.03 4.66
N LEU A 237 -11.45 13.31 5.15
CA LEU A 237 -11.17 14.51 5.93
C LEU A 237 -11.34 15.79 5.11
N ALA A 238 -10.87 15.80 3.86
CA ALA A 238 -11.06 16.92 2.95
C ALA A 238 -12.55 17.17 2.67
N GLU A 239 -13.32 16.11 2.43
CA GLU A 239 -14.76 16.21 2.19
C GLU A 239 -15.51 16.68 3.46
N LEU A 240 -15.20 16.12 4.63
CA LEU A 240 -15.68 16.60 5.92
C LEU A 240 -15.40 18.09 6.11
N ARG A 241 -14.17 18.54 5.80
CA ARG A 241 -13.78 19.95 5.91
C ARG A 241 -14.58 20.85 4.98
N ASN A 242 -14.78 20.44 3.72
CA ASN A 242 -15.56 21.20 2.76
C ASN A 242 -17.03 21.30 3.20
N GLN A 243 -17.58 20.17 3.64
CA GLN A 243 -19.00 20.02 3.91
C GLN A 243 -19.44 20.73 5.18
N TYR A 244 -18.59 20.72 6.21
CA TYR A 244 -18.81 21.47 7.44
C TYR A 244 -18.10 22.84 7.43
N GLY A 245 -17.44 23.22 6.33
CA GLY A 245 -16.70 24.48 6.20
C GLY A 245 -17.57 25.70 6.49
N ALA A 246 -18.82 25.69 6.02
CA ALA A 246 -19.79 26.76 6.24
C ALA A 246 -20.08 27.03 7.73
N LEU A 247 -20.01 26.03 8.63
CA LEU A 247 -20.13 26.25 10.08
C LEU A 247 -18.99 27.10 10.65
N TRP A 248 -17.83 27.06 9.98
CA TRP A 248 -16.62 27.76 10.39
C TRP A 248 -16.38 29.06 9.62
N GLU A 249 -17.09 29.28 8.51
CA GLU A 249 -16.96 30.46 7.64
C GLU A 249 -18.10 31.46 7.86
N ASP A 250 -19.35 31.01 8.06
CA ASP A 250 -20.49 31.87 8.39
C ASP A 250 -20.67 32.01 9.90
N LEU A 251 -19.73 32.69 10.55
CA LEU A 251 -19.84 33.06 11.97
C LEU A 251 -20.42 34.48 12.07
N SER A 252 -21.54 34.64 12.78
CA SER A 252 -21.99 35.96 13.23
C SER A 252 -20.88 36.65 14.04
N GLU A 253 -20.85 38.00 14.13
CA GLU A 253 -19.82 38.74 14.89
C GLU A 253 -19.59 38.17 16.30
N ALA A 254 -20.65 37.77 17.00
CA ALA A 254 -20.58 37.16 18.33
C ALA A 254 -19.83 35.80 18.33
N ALA A 255 -19.98 35.01 17.28
CA ALA A 255 -19.31 33.71 17.16
C ALA A 255 -17.85 33.86 16.69
N ILE A 256 -17.52 34.92 15.95
CA ILE A 256 -16.13 35.31 15.65
C ILE A 256 -15.39 35.70 16.93
N ASP A 257 -16.02 36.47 17.82
CA ASP A 257 -15.42 36.87 19.09
C ASP A 257 -15.26 35.69 20.06
N ALA A 258 -16.25 34.80 20.14
CA ALA A 258 -16.13 33.55 20.90
C ALA A 258 -14.99 32.66 20.38
N ARG A 259 -14.84 32.55 19.05
CA ARG A 259 -13.75 31.80 18.41
C ARG A 259 -12.38 32.42 18.70
N ARG A 260 -12.24 33.75 18.66
CA ARG A 260 -11.01 34.46 19.06
C ARG A 260 -10.64 34.16 20.51
N ALA A 261 -11.62 34.11 21.41
CA ALA A 261 -11.39 33.82 22.82
C ALA A 261 -11.03 32.34 23.08
N LEU A 262 -11.57 31.42 22.28
CA LEU A 262 -11.35 29.96 22.43
C LEU A 262 -10.10 29.45 21.70
N LEU A 263 -9.71 30.08 20.59
CA LEU A 263 -8.57 29.68 19.75
C LEU A 263 -7.26 29.43 20.52
N PRO A 264 -6.84 30.31 21.46
CA PRO A 264 -5.63 30.07 22.26
C PRO A 264 -5.73 28.79 23.09
N LYS A 265 -6.90 28.56 23.71
CA LYS A 265 -7.16 27.41 24.59
C LYS A 265 -7.25 26.10 23.80
N VAL A 266 -7.88 26.13 22.63
CA VAL A 266 -7.95 24.97 21.73
C VAL A 266 -6.56 24.65 21.16
N ARG A 267 -5.76 25.66 20.82
CA ARG A 267 -4.38 25.49 20.36
C ARG A 267 -3.50 24.86 21.45
N GLU A 268 -3.65 25.30 22.69
CA GLU A 268 -2.95 24.75 23.85
C GLU A 268 -3.36 23.29 24.11
N ALA A 269 -4.66 22.99 24.09
CA ALA A 269 -5.17 21.62 24.24
C ALA A 269 -4.72 20.68 23.11
N LEU A 270 -4.66 21.15 21.86
CA LEU A 270 -4.16 20.38 20.72
C LEU A 270 -2.65 20.13 20.82
N LEU A 271 -1.88 21.13 21.26
CA LEU A 271 -0.44 20.95 21.52
C LEU A 271 -0.21 19.94 22.65
N GLU A 272 -1.00 19.99 23.71
CA GLU A 272 -0.89 19.07 24.83
C GLU A 272 -1.30 17.64 24.44
N ALA A 273 -2.36 17.48 23.64
CA ALA A 273 -2.76 16.20 23.06
C ALA A 273 -1.69 15.63 22.12
N ALA A 274 -1.11 16.46 21.24
CA ALA A 274 -0.02 16.04 20.36
C ALA A 274 1.23 15.63 21.16
N ASN A 275 1.54 16.33 22.24
CA ASN A 275 2.63 15.98 23.15
C ASN A 275 2.34 14.71 23.97
N ALA A 276 1.08 14.44 24.31
CA ALA A 276 0.66 13.21 24.97
C ALA A 276 0.81 11.99 24.04
N VAL A 277 0.40 12.13 22.77
CA VAL A 277 0.60 11.08 21.76
C VAL A 277 2.09 10.79 21.55
N ARG A 278 2.93 11.82 21.43
CA ARG A 278 4.39 11.63 21.32
C ARG A 278 5.00 10.94 22.56
N ARG A 279 4.48 11.21 23.76
CA ARG A 279 4.92 10.52 24.98
C ARG A 279 4.56 9.03 24.94
N LEU A 280 3.36 8.69 24.47
CA LEU A 280 2.94 7.29 24.33
C LEU A 280 3.74 6.54 23.26
N ASP A 281 4.09 7.20 22.16
CA ASP A 281 4.93 6.62 21.12
C ASP A 281 6.38 6.43 21.61
N ALA A 282 6.93 7.39 22.37
CA ALA A 282 8.25 7.26 23.00
C ALA A 282 8.31 6.15 24.06
N VAL A 283 7.23 5.93 24.82
CA VAL A 283 7.13 4.82 25.77
C VAL A 283 7.06 3.47 25.04
N LYS A 284 6.34 3.39 23.91
CA LYS A 284 6.32 2.18 23.08
C LYS A 284 7.66 1.88 22.43
N GLU A 285 8.44 2.89 22.04
CA GLU A 285 9.81 2.70 21.56
C GLU A 285 10.77 2.26 22.68
N ALA A 286 10.58 2.74 23.91
CA ALA A 286 11.37 2.32 25.08
C ALA A 286 11.01 0.91 25.60
N GLU A 287 9.76 0.46 25.43
CA GLU A 287 9.33 -0.91 25.76
C GLU A 287 9.70 -1.93 24.66
N GLY A 288 10.17 -1.47 23.50
CA GLY A 288 10.56 -2.30 22.35
C GLY A 288 12.02 -2.77 22.33
N GLU A 289 12.84 -2.40 23.31
CA GLU A 289 14.25 -2.81 23.39
C GLU A 289 14.42 -3.78 24.57
N PRO A 290 14.46 -5.12 24.35
CA PRO A 290 14.74 -6.04 25.43
C PRO A 290 16.18 -5.83 25.88
N ALA A 291 16.34 -5.48 27.16
CA ALA A 291 17.60 -5.52 27.87
C ALA A 291 18.21 -6.92 27.73
N ALA A 292 19.14 -7.07 26.79
CA ALA A 292 20.09 -8.15 26.79
C ALA A 292 20.96 -7.98 28.04
N ALA A 293 20.68 -8.79 29.06
CA ALA A 293 21.61 -9.00 30.15
C ALA A 293 22.86 -9.67 29.57
N ALA A 294 23.94 -8.89 29.46
CA ALA A 294 25.29 -9.38 29.23
C ALA A 294 26.11 -9.06 30.49
N ASP A 295 26.36 -10.09 31.29
CA ASP A 295 27.48 -10.13 32.21
C ASP A 295 28.77 -10.32 31.40
N GLY A 296 29.84 -9.60 31.78
CA GLY A 296 31.22 -9.98 31.49
C GLY A 296 32.08 -8.96 30.74
N GLU A 297 32.78 -8.14 31.53
CA GLU A 297 34.09 -7.48 31.32
C GLU A 297 34.79 -7.61 29.95
N GLU A 298 35.18 -6.46 29.37
CA GLU A 298 36.60 -6.11 29.12
C GLU A 298 36.76 -4.64 28.66
N ASP A 299 37.83 -4.00 29.14
CA ASP A 299 38.26 -2.61 28.91
C ASP A 299 38.54 -2.27 27.44
N ALA A 300 38.05 -1.11 26.95
CA ALA A 300 38.78 -0.21 26.04
C ALA A 300 38.00 1.07 25.67
N GLU A 301 38.66 2.21 25.87
CA GLU A 301 38.53 3.48 25.13
C GLU A 301 37.19 4.26 25.18
N LEU A 302 37.12 5.14 26.18
CA LEU A 302 36.11 6.16 26.38
C LEU A 302 36.22 7.28 25.32
N VAL A 303 35.47 7.17 24.21
CA VAL A 303 35.22 8.28 23.29
C VAL A 303 33.79 8.79 23.50
N ASP A 304 33.70 10.05 23.93
CA ASP A 304 32.50 10.81 24.26
C ASP A 304 31.59 11.03 23.03
N THR A 305 30.81 10.00 22.68
CA THR A 305 29.82 10.02 21.60
C THR A 305 28.51 10.70 22.00
N THR A 306 28.30 10.89 23.31
CA THR A 306 27.13 11.53 23.90
C THR A 306 27.09 13.03 23.63
N ASP A 307 28.24 13.70 23.77
CA ASP A 307 28.35 15.14 23.56
C ASP A 307 28.24 15.53 22.07
N ALA A 308 28.79 14.70 21.18
CA ALA A 308 28.68 14.91 19.73
C ALA A 308 27.22 14.80 19.25
N ARG A 309 26.48 13.80 19.75
CA ARG A 309 25.05 13.62 19.44
C ARG A 309 24.17 14.74 20.00
N LEU A 310 24.49 15.23 21.20
CA LEU A 310 23.78 16.36 21.80
C LEU A 310 24.02 17.68 21.05
N ARG A 311 25.23 17.90 20.53
CA ARG A 311 25.55 19.06 19.68
C ARG A 311 24.85 18.99 18.33
N GLU A 312 24.79 17.83 17.68
CA GLU A 312 24.07 17.66 16.41
C GLU A 312 22.55 17.85 16.59
N LYS A 313 22.00 17.35 17.70
CA LYS A 313 20.57 17.51 18.03
C LYS A 313 20.21 18.98 18.34
N ARG A 314 21.09 19.72 19.05
CA ARG A 314 20.92 21.17 19.28
C ARG A 314 21.07 21.99 18.00
N ALA A 315 21.97 21.63 17.09
CA ALA A 315 22.15 22.31 15.80
C ALA A 315 20.93 22.12 14.88
N ARG A 316 20.30 20.92 14.88
CA ARG A 316 19.02 20.69 14.18
C ARG A 316 17.86 21.46 14.82
N GLN A 317 17.84 21.57 16.14
CA GLN A 317 16.83 22.37 16.86
C GLN A 317 16.94 23.88 16.55
N SER A 318 18.15 24.45 16.48
CA SER A 318 18.31 25.87 16.15
C SER A 318 17.98 26.19 14.68
N ALA A 319 18.25 25.28 13.75
CA ALA A 319 17.93 25.47 12.33
C ALA A 319 16.41 25.48 12.05
N LEU A 320 15.62 24.69 12.79
CA LEU A 320 14.15 24.64 12.64
C LEU A 320 13.41 25.80 13.32
N THR A 321 14.07 26.56 14.20
CA THR A 321 13.44 27.68 14.91
C THR A 321 13.50 29.00 14.11
N ILE A 322 14.43 29.10 13.15
CA ILE A 322 14.66 30.32 12.35
C ILE A 322 13.57 30.54 11.27
N ASP A 323 12.87 29.50 10.83
CA ASP A 323 11.80 29.61 9.80
C ASP A 323 10.43 30.05 10.36
N LEU A 324 10.25 30.13 11.68
CA LEU A 324 8.97 30.56 12.28
C LEU A 324 8.91 32.06 12.61
N GLU A 325 10.05 32.77 12.56
CA GLU A 325 10.11 34.22 12.81
C GLU A 325 10.11 35.06 11.52
N ALA A 326 10.28 34.45 10.34
CA ALA A 326 10.39 35.17 9.06
C ALA A 326 9.06 35.56 8.40
N GLU A 327 7.90 35.09 8.88
CA GLU A 327 6.59 35.40 8.28
C GLU A 327 5.75 36.43 9.06
N ASN A 328 6.35 37.30 9.86
CA ASN A 328 5.58 38.40 10.45
C ASN A 328 6.39 39.67 10.70
N PHE A 329 6.68 40.45 9.64
CA PHE A 329 6.74 41.92 9.72
C PHE A 329 6.72 42.56 8.31
N SER A 330 5.54 42.99 7.86
CA SER A 330 5.41 44.10 6.90
C SER A 330 4.04 44.76 7.05
N ALA A 331 3.88 45.49 8.16
CA ALA A 331 2.95 46.61 8.22
C ALA A 331 3.69 47.86 7.72
N GLN A 332 3.33 48.37 6.54
CA GLN A 332 3.76 49.69 6.04
C GLN A 332 2.63 50.25 5.16
N ALA A 333 1.71 51.01 5.76
CA ALA A 333 1.74 52.48 5.85
C ALA A 333 1.07 53.16 4.64
N CYS A 334 -0.11 53.72 4.89
CA CYS A 334 -0.75 54.71 4.01
C CYS A 334 0.12 55.97 3.90
N PRO A 335 0.16 56.60 2.72
CA PRO A 335 0.12 58.05 2.61
C PRO A 335 -1.08 58.44 1.73
N GLY A 336 -1.96 59.34 2.16
CA GLY A 336 -1.65 60.75 2.28
C GLY A 336 -2.11 61.46 1.00
N VAL A 337 -3.33 62.00 1.03
CA VAL A 337 -3.93 62.85 -0.01
C VAL A 337 -3.07 64.12 -0.23
N PRO A 338 -3.04 64.67 -1.45
CA PRO A 338 -3.29 66.11 -1.55
C PRO A 338 -4.30 66.48 -2.65
N HIS A 339 -5.19 67.41 -2.29
CA HIS A 339 -6.03 68.18 -3.19
C HIS A 339 -5.18 69.10 -4.11
N THR A 340 -5.54 69.25 -5.39
CA THR A 340 -6.26 70.42 -5.95
C THR A 340 -6.09 70.56 -7.48
N SER A 341 -7.23 70.90 -8.11
CA SER A 341 -7.42 71.83 -9.22
C SER A 341 -7.20 71.41 -10.70
N SER A 342 -8.33 71.54 -11.43
CA SER A 342 -8.51 72.26 -12.70
C SER A 342 -8.11 71.59 -14.01
N GLY A 343 -9.10 71.41 -14.90
CA GLY A 343 -8.88 71.03 -16.29
C GLY A 343 -10.16 70.69 -17.05
N SER A 344 -10.80 71.73 -17.59
CA SER A 344 -11.98 71.73 -18.48
C SER A 344 -11.84 70.86 -19.75
N GLY A 345 -12.98 70.38 -20.27
CA GLY A 345 -13.17 69.89 -21.66
C GLY A 345 -14.00 68.60 -21.72
N SER A 346 -15.33 68.61 -21.85
CA SER A 346 -16.14 68.91 -23.05
C SER A 346 -15.91 67.95 -24.25
N SER A 347 -16.78 66.94 -24.39
CA SER A 347 -17.46 66.48 -25.64
C SER A 347 -18.10 65.11 -25.40
N LEU A 348 -19.43 64.98 -25.31
CA LEU A 348 -20.37 64.70 -26.40
C LEU A 348 -20.11 63.41 -27.24
N VAL A 349 -21.05 62.46 -27.09
CA VAL A 349 -21.82 61.78 -28.16
C VAL A 349 -21.21 60.62 -28.98
N LYS A 350 -21.86 59.45 -28.83
CA LYS A 350 -22.35 58.42 -29.81
C LYS A 350 -22.10 57.00 -29.25
N SER A 351 -23.07 56.12 -28.93
CA SER A 351 -24.22 55.56 -29.65
C SER A 351 -23.88 54.87 -30.99
N GLU A 352 -24.40 53.64 -31.13
CA GLU A 352 -24.30 52.66 -32.23
C GLU A 352 -23.04 51.76 -32.17
N GLN A 353 -23.13 50.42 -32.20
CA GLN A 353 -24.13 49.52 -32.76
C GLN A 353 -24.19 48.19 -31.98
#